data_AF-A0A6I9PAF0-F1
#
_entry.id   AF-A0A6I9PAF0-F1
#
_cell.length_a   1.000
_cell.length_b   1.000
_cell.length_c   1.000
_cell.angle_alpha   90.00
_cell.angle_beta   90.00
_cell.angle_gamma   90.00
#
_symmetry.space_group_name_H-M   'P 1'
#
loop_
_entity.id
_entity.type
_entity.pdbx_description
1 polymer ?
#
loop_
_entity_poly.entity_id
_entity_poly.type
_entity_poly.pdbx_seq_one_letter_code
_entity_poly.pdbx_strand_id
1 'polypeptide(L)'
;MFSLLRRQYDGIGELLRTMRKSYTISAASVQDAINLLVSLGQIRSLLSVRMGKEEEKLMIDGLGDIMNNKVFYQHPNLMRVLGMHETVMEVMVNVLGGDKLQEIAFPKMVASCCRFLCYFCRISRQNQKAMFDHLGYLLENSSVGL
;
A
#
# COMPACT_ATOMS: atom_id res chain seq x y z
N MET A 1 -21.94 16.78 -11.44
CA MET A 1 -23.29 16.49 -11.96
C MET A 1 -23.30 15.34 -12.96
N PHE A 2 -22.45 15.35 -14.00
CA PHE A 2 -22.43 14.29 -15.03
C PHE A 2 -21.95 12.90 -14.58
N SER A 3 -21.16 12.79 -13.50
CA SER A 3 -20.71 11.50 -12.97
C SER A 3 -21.86 10.61 -12.51
N LEU A 4 -22.85 11.18 -11.80
CA LEU A 4 -24.02 10.44 -11.33
C LEU A 4 -24.87 9.95 -12.52
N LEU A 5 -25.10 10.84 -13.50
CA LEU A 5 -25.84 10.50 -14.71
C LEU A 5 -25.12 9.38 -15.49
N ARG A 6 -23.80 9.47 -15.68
CA ARG A 6 -23.01 8.43 -16.32
C ARG A 6 -23.15 7.07 -15.63
N ARG A 7 -23.19 7.03 -14.29
CA ARG A 7 -23.36 5.77 -13.54
C ARG A 7 -24.74 5.14 -13.75
N GLN A 8 -25.78 5.95 -14.00
CA GLN A 8 -27.12 5.44 -14.30
C GLN A 8 -27.17 4.74 -15.67
N TYR A 9 -26.41 5.22 -16.65
CA TYR A 9 -26.35 4.62 -17.99
C TYR A 9 -25.29 3.52 -18.11
N ASP A 10 -24.15 3.65 -17.42
CA ASP A 10 -23.04 2.69 -17.42
C ASP A 10 -23.07 1.75 -16.19
N GLY A 11 -24.24 1.21 -15.86
CA GLY A 11 -24.39 0.31 -14.71
C GLY A 11 -23.55 -0.96 -14.85
N ILE A 12 -23.44 -1.51 -16.06
CA ILE A 12 -22.63 -2.69 -16.37
C ILE A 12 -21.14 -2.38 -16.18
N GLY A 13 -20.65 -1.24 -16.67
CA GLY A 13 -19.25 -0.85 -16.52
C GLY A 13 -18.88 -0.56 -15.06
N GLU A 14 -19.79 0.00 -14.27
CA GLU A 14 -19.61 0.18 -12.82
C GLU A 14 -19.52 -1.17 -12.08
N LEU A 15 -20.40 -2.12 -12.41
CA LEU A 15 -20.36 -3.48 -11.85
C LEU A 15 -19.04 -4.19 -12.21
N LEU A 16 -18.65 -4.16 -13.48
CA LEU A 16 -17.44 -4.81 -13.97
C LEU A 16 -16.18 -4.25 -13.29
N ARG A 17 -16.13 -2.94 -13.06
CA ARG A 17 -15.04 -2.29 -12.31
C ARG A 17 -15.01 -2.70 -10.85
N THR A 18 -16.18 -2.80 -10.20
CA THR A 18 -16.29 -3.19 -8.80
C THR A 18 -15.94 -4.66 -8.59
N MET A 19 -16.37 -5.54 -9.50
CA MET A 19 -16.07 -6.98 -9.45
C MET A 19 -14.57 -7.27 -9.47
N ARG A 20 -13.76 -6.45 -10.17
CA ARG A 20 -12.30 -6.57 -10.15
C ARG A 20 -11.69 -6.30 -8.78
N LYS A 21 -12.41 -5.59 -7.91
CA LYS A 21 -12.01 -5.31 -6.52
C LYS A 21 -12.66 -6.23 -5.49
N SER A 22 -13.64 -7.04 -5.89
CA SER A 22 -14.28 -8.01 -5.01
C SER A 22 -13.37 -9.22 -4.80
N TYR A 23 -13.30 -9.70 -3.56
CA TYR A 23 -12.52 -10.87 -3.20
C TYR A 23 -13.26 -11.67 -2.13
N THR A 24 -13.23 -12.99 -2.24
CA THR A 24 -13.86 -13.91 -1.28
C THR A 24 -12.78 -14.59 -0.44
N ILE A 25 -13.03 -14.70 0.87
CA ILE A 25 -12.14 -15.35 1.82
C ILE A 25 -12.88 -16.46 2.58
N SER A 26 -12.14 -17.40 3.14
CA SER A 26 -12.68 -18.40 4.05
C SER A 26 -13.19 -17.77 5.34
N ALA A 27 -14.26 -18.33 5.91
CA ALA A 27 -14.80 -17.93 7.20
C ALA A 27 -13.75 -17.98 8.32
N ALA A 28 -12.81 -18.92 8.25
CA ALA A 28 -11.73 -19.07 9.23
C ALA A 28 -10.71 -17.91 9.22
N SER A 29 -10.64 -17.14 8.13
CA SER A 29 -9.68 -16.03 7.95
C SER A 29 -10.32 -14.66 8.17
N VAL A 30 -11.59 -14.59 8.57
CA VAL A 30 -12.33 -13.32 8.68
C VAL A 30 -11.72 -12.39 9.72
N GLN A 31 -11.39 -12.90 10.91
CA GLN A 31 -10.82 -12.06 11.97
C GLN A 31 -9.44 -11.50 11.57
N ASP A 32 -8.59 -12.33 10.97
CA ASP A 32 -7.29 -11.90 10.49
C ASP A 32 -7.42 -10.88 9.36
N ALA A 33 -8.39 -11.05 8.46
CA ALA A 33 -8.66 -10.10 7.39
C ALA A 33 -9.16 -8.75 7.94
N ILE A 34 -10.01 -8.75 8.98
CA ILE A 34 -10.44 -7.52 9.66
C ILE A 34 -9.22 -6.80 10.26
N ASN A 35 -8.37 -7.51 11.00
CA ASN A 35 -7.18 -6.93 11.60
C ASN A 35 -6.26 -6.31 10.53
N LEU A 36 -6.06 -7.01 9.41
CA LEU A 36 -5.28 -6.51 8.28
C LEU A 36 -5.88 -5.24 7.68
N LEU A 37 -7.21 -5.18 7.52
CA LEU A 37 -7.91 -4.00 7.00
C LEU A 37 -7.82 -2.81 7.96
N VAL A 38 -7.85 -3.06 9.28
CA VAL A 38 -7.65 -2.01 10.29
C VAL A 38 -6.24 -1.42 10.18
N SER A 39 -5.19 -2.25 10.15
CA SER A 39 -3.81 -1.78 9.98
C SER A 39 -3.61 -1.04 8.65
N LEU A 40 -4.23 -1.52 7.55
CA LEU A 40 -4.19 -0.81 6.27
C LEU A 40 -4.93 0.54 6.34
N GLY A 41 -6.05 0.61 7.06
CA GLY A 41 -6.77 1.86 7.30
C GLY A 41 -5.92 2.88 8.06
N GLN A 42 -5.18 2.42 9.08
CA GLN A 42 -4.22 3.26 9.81
C GLN A 42 -3.15 3.81 8.86
N ILE A 43 -2.50 2.95 8.07
CA ILE A 43 -1.49 3.39 7.08
C ILE A 43 -2.07 4.41 6.09
N ARG A 44 -3.28 4.18 5.57
CA ARG A 44 -3.92 5.11 4.63
C ARG A 44 -4.24 6.47 5.24
N SER A 45 -4.50 6.55 6.54
CA SER A 45 -4.71 7.83 7.21
C SER A 45 -3.45 8.72 7.21
N LEU A 46 -2.26 8.10 7.11
CA LEU A 46 -0.98 8.81 7.03
C LEU A 46 -0.77 9.50 5.67
N LEU A 47 -1.50 9.13 4.61
CA LEU A 47 -1.39 9.78 3.29
C LEU A 47 -1.81 11.25 3.33
N SER A 48 -2.74 11.62 4.21
CA SER A 48 -3.26 12.99 4.34
C SER A 48 -2.53 13.83 5.39
N VAL A 49 -1.56 13.26 6.11
CA VAL A 49 -0.92 13.88 7.27
C VAL A 49 0.57 14.14 6.99
N ARG A 50 1.11 15.24 7.52
CA ARG A 50 2.55 15.51 7.45
C ARG A 50 3.29 14.59 8.42
N MET A 51 4.37 13.98 7.95
CA MET A 51 5.13 13.02 8.76
C MET A 51 5.84 13.66 9.95
N GLY A 52 5.63 13.05 11.12
CA GLY A 52 6.32 13.32 12.38
C GLY A 52 6.82 12.01 13.03
N LYS A 53 7.35 12.12 14.25
CA LYS A 53 7.91 10.98 15.00
C LYS A 53 6.83 9.98 15.44
N GLU A 54 5.62 10.45 15.72
CA GLU A 54 4.50 9.57 16.11
C GLU A 54 3.97 8.81 14.89
N GLU A 55 3.83 9.48 13.76
CA GLU A 55 3.43 8.91 12.48
C GLU A 55 4.45 7.90 11.97
N GLU A 56 5.76 8.16 12.13
CA GLU A 56 6.81 7.18 11.87
C GLU A 56 6.57 5.87 12.64
N LYS A 57 6.30 5.98 13.94
CA LYS A 57 6.07 4.81 14.78
C LYS A 57 4.81 4.05 14.34
N LEU A 58 3.71 4.76 14.11
CA LEU A 58 2.46 4.17 13.63
C LEU A 58 2.63 3.45 12.29
N MET A 59 3.45 4.02 11.38
CA MET A 59 3.75 3.39 10.10
C MET A 59 4.53 2.08 10.29
N ILE A 60 5.58 2.09 11.13
CA ILE A 60 6.39 0.90 11.39
C ILE A 60 5.57 -0.20 12.06
N ASP A 61 4.77 0.17 13.08
CA ASP A 61 3.92 -0.78 13.82
C ASP A 61 2.84 -1.37 12.88
N GLY A 62 2.16 -0.53 12.08
CA GLY A 62 1.15 -0.97 11.13
C GLY A 62 1.69 -1.91 10.03
N LEU A 63 2.90 -1.63 9.51
CA LEU A 63 3.57 -2.55 8.59
C LEU A 63 3.96 -3.87 9.28
N GLY A 64 4.39 -3.81 10.53
CA GLY A 64 4.68 -4.98 11.35
C GLY A 64 3.45 -5.88 11.53
N ASP A 65 2.30 -5.30 11.87
CA ASP A 65 1.04 -6.02 12.04
C ASP A 65 0.60 -6.72 10.75
N ILE A 66 0.72 -6.04 9.61
CA ILE A 66 0.39 -6.61 8.30
C ILE A 66 1.34 -7.77 7.98
N MET A 67 2.65 -7.61 8.19
CA MET A 67 3.65 -8.64 7.91
C MET A 67 3.52 -9.85 8.84
N ASN A 68 2.99 -9.68 10.04
CA ASN A 68 2.73 -10.76 10.99
C ASN A 68 1.37 -11.43 10.78
N ASN A 69 0.57 -10.94 9.83
CA ASN A 69 -0.75 -11.49 9.53
C ASN A 69 -0.66 -12.62 8.49
N LYS A 70 -1.21 -13.80 8.80
CA LYS A 70 -1.17 -14.95 7.89
C LYS A 70 -1.91 -14.72 6.57
N VAL A 71 -2.95 -13.88 6.55
CA VAL A 71 -3.74 -13.56 5.34
C VAL A 71 -2.87 -12.88 4.28
N PHE A 72 -1.86 -12.12 4.71
CA PHE A 72 -0.89 -11.48 3.81
C PHE A 72 -0.19 -12.50 2.91
N TYR A 73 0.18 -13.66 3.47
CA TYR A 73 0.88 -14.73 2.74
C TYR A 73 -0.09 -15.68 2.02
N GLN A 74 -1.26 -15.95 2.61
CA GLN A 74 -2.26 -16.86 2.03
C GLN A 74 -2.96 -16.25 0.80
N HIS A 75 -3.17 -14.93 0.78
CA HIS A 75 -3.98 -14.24 -0.23
C HIS A 75 -3.20 -13.08 -0.90
N PRO A 76 -2.13 -13.35 -1.67
CA PRO A 76 -1.32 -12.30 -2.30
C PRO A 76 -2.10 -11.43 -3.30
N ASN A 77 -3.11 -12.01 -3.97
CA ASN A 77 -3.97 -11.26 -4.88
C ASN A 77 -4.84 -10.23 -4.14
N LEU A 78 -5.25 -10.51 -2.90
CA LEU A 78 -6.00 -9.55 -2.09
C LEU A 78 -5.14 -8.31 -1.78
N MET A 79 -3.85 -8.51 -1.44
CA MET A 79 -2.93 -7.40 -1.15
C MET A 79 -2.74 -6.46 -2.36
N ARG A 80 -2.77 -7.03 -3.57
CA ARG A 80 -2.72 -6.27 -4.83
C ARG A 80 -4.01 -5.53 -5.11
N VAL A 81 -5.15 -6.21 -4.96
CA VAL A 81 -6.49 -5.61 -5.16
C VAL A 81 -6.72 -4.45 -4.19
N LEU A 82 -6.21 -4.56 -2.97
CA LEU A 82 -6.25 -3.50 -1.97
C LEU A 82 -5.27 -2.35 -2.24
N GLY A 83 -4.38 -2.43 -3.24
CA GLY A 83 -3.43 -1.35 -3.54
C GLY A 83 -2.47 -1.06 -2.38
N MET A 84 -2.09 -2.08 -1.60
CA MET A 84 -1.24 -1.87 -0.41
C MET A 84 0.16 -1.37 -0.78
N HIS A 85 0.75 -1.93 -1.83
CA HIS A 85 2.03 -1.50 -2.37
C HIS A 85 2.01 -0.04 -2.85
N GLU A 86 0.96 0.38 -3.56
CA GLU A 86 0.75 1.77 -3.97
C GLU A 86 0.73 2.71 -2.76
N THR A 87 -0.04 2.36 -1.72
CA THR A 87 -0.15 3.16 -0.48
C THR A 87 1.21 3.32 0.20
N VAL A 88 1.98 2.24 0.34
CA VAL A 88 3.29 2.27 1.00
C VAL A 88 4.29 3.10 0.21
N MET A 89 4.27 2.99 -1.13
CA MET A 89 5.13 3.78 -2.01
C MET A 89 4.82 5.27 -1.92
N GLU A 90 3.54 5.65 -1.94
CA GLU A 90 3.11 7.04 -1.85
C GLU A 90 3.53 7.67 -0.51
N VAL A 91 3.34 6.94 0.60
CA VAL A 91 3.86 7.35 1.92
C VAL A 91 5.37 7.54 1.90
N MET A 92 6.11 6.62 1.28
CA MET A 92 7.57 6.69 1.19
C MET A 92 8.03 7.92 0.40
N VAL A 93 7.36 8.27 -0.71
CA VAL A 93 7.71 9.47 -1.48
C VAL A 93 7.38 10.76 -0.74
N ASN A 94 6.30 10.79 0.05
CA ASN A 94 5.99 11.95 0.88
C ASN A 94 7.11 12.27 1.90
N VAL A 95 7.90 11.28 2.29
CA VAL A 95 9.09 11.45 3.15
C VAL A 95 10.33 11.83 2.35
N LEU A 96 10.53 11.21 1.18
CA LEU A 96 11.70 11.44 0.32
C LEU A 96 11.64 12.75 -0.47
N GLY A 97 10.46 13.34 -0.66
CA GLY A 97 10.25 14.58 -1.40
C GLY A 97 10.68 15.87 -0.67
N GLY A 98 11.22 15.75 0.55
CA GLY A 98 11.88 16.85 1.26
C GLY A 98 13.23 17.21 0.62
N ASP A 99 13.63 18.48 0.70
CA ASP A 99 14.79 19.09 0.02
C ASP A 99 15.93 18.13 -0.36
N LYS A 100 16.27 18.13 -1.66
CA LYS A 100 17.31 17.31 -2.34
C LYS A 100 18.74 17.45 -1.77
N LEU A 101 18.92 18.20 -0.68
CA LEU A 101 20.20 18.60 -0.09
C LEU A 101 20.33 18.22 1.40
N GLN A 102 19.33 17.58 2.02
CA GLN A 102 19.40 17.16 3.43
C GLN A 102 19.17 15.66 3.62
N GLU A 103 19.74 15.13 4.71
CA GLU A 103 19.65 13.74 5.16
C GLU A 103 18.21 13.19 5.07
N ILE A 104 18.07 11.90 4.72
CA ILE A 104 16.78 11.21 4.66
C ILE A 104 16.05 11.39 6.00
N ALA A 105 14.91 12.07 5.97
CA ALA A 105 14.03 12.15 7.12
C ALA A 105 13.47 10.74 7.43
N PHE A 106 13.46 10.35 8.71
CA PHE A 106 12.88 9.07 9.17
C PHE A 106 13.44 7.81 8.47
N PRO A 107 14.75 7.54 8.53
CA PRO A 107 15.38 6.45 7.80
C PRO A 107 14.90 5.05 8.23
N LYS A 108 14.44 4.89 9.49
CA LYS A 108 13.89 3.63 9.97
C LYS A 108 12.54 3.31 9.33
N MET A 109 11.69 4.32 9.16
CA MET A 109 10.43 4.19 8.43
C MET A 109 10.69 3.72 7.00
N VAL A 110 11.57 4.42 6.29
CA VAL A 110 11.89 4.12 4.88
C VAL A 110 12.44 2.69 4.75
N ALA A 111 13.35 2.28 5.64
CA ALA A 111 13.86 0.92 5.65
C ALA A 111 12.76 -0.14 5.88
N SER A 112 11.80 0.14 6.77
CA SER A 112 10.64 -0.73 7.02
C SER A 112 9.75 -0.85 5.78
N CYS A 113 9.43 0.28 5.13
CA CYS A 113 8.68 0.32 3.87
C CYS A 113 9.37 -0.50 2.77
N CYS A 114 10.67 -0.30 2.56
CA CYS A 114 11.46 -1.05 1.58
C CYS A 114 11.44 -2.56 1.88
N ARG A 115 11.61 -2.95 3.15
CA ARG A 115 11.55 -4.36 3.56
C ARG A 115 10.18 -4.97 3.31
N PHE A 116 9.10 -4.25 3.62
CA PHE A 116 7.73 -4.66 3.31
C PHE A 116 7.54 -4.89 1.81
N LEU A 117 7.96 -3.94 0.97
CA LEU A 117 7.83 -4.04 -0.49
C LEU A 117 8.61 -5.23 -1.05
N CYS A 118 9.80 -5.54 -0.50
CA CYS A 118 10.56 -6.73 -0.85
C CYS A 118 9.81 -8.03 -0.50
N TYR A 119 9.17 -8.11 0.67
CA TYR A 119 8.32 -9.27 1.01
C TYR A 119 7.11 -9.36 0.08
N PHE A 120 6.44 -8.25 -0.20
CA PHE A 120 5.31 -8.20 -1.12
C PHE A 120 5.68 -8.74 -2.52
N CYS A 121 6.83 -8.34 -3.05
CA CYS A 121 7.37 -8.83 -4.33
C CYS A 121 7.67 -10.34 -4.28
N ARG A 122 8.28 -10.80 -3.18
CA ARG A 122 8.72 -12.20 -3.05
C ARG A 122 7.56 -13.20 -3.04
N ILE A 123 6.39 -12.80 -2.51
CA ILE A 123 5.25 -13.71 -2.33
C ILE A 123 4.57 -14.07 -3.67
N SER A 124 4.63 -13.21 -4.69
CA SER A 124 3.93 -13.45 -5.96
C SER A 124 4.60 -12.78 -7.16
N ARG A 125 4.73 -13.54 -8.26
CA ARG A 125 5.22 -13.00 -9.54
C ARG A 125 4.35 -11.86 -10.07
N GLN A 126 3.04 -11.93 -9.87
CA GLN A 126 2.13 -10.87 -10.27
C GLN A 126 2.25 -9.62 -9.38
N ASN A 127 2.62 -9.78 -8.09
CA ASN A 127 2.97 -8.64 -7.24
C ASN A 127 4.26 -7.97 -7.72
N GLN A 128 5.28 -8.76 -8.07
CA GLN A 128 6.51 -8.24 -8.66
C GLN A 128 6.23 -7.48 -9.97
N LYS A 129 5.33 -7.99 -10.82
CA LYS A 129 4.90 -7.29 -12.03
C LYS A 129 4.24 -5.94 -11.71
N ALA A 130 3.33 -5.88 -10.74
CA ALA A 130 2.70 -4.63 -10.33
C ALA A 130 3.74 -3.61 -9.82
N MET A 131 4.75 -4.06 -9.07
CA MET A 131 5.87 -3.21 -8.64
C MET A 131 6.76 -2.74 -9.79
N PHE A 132 6.92 -3.55 -10.84
CA PHE A 132 7.68 -3.18 -12.03
C PHE A 132 7.05 -2.01 -12.77
N ASP A 133 5.71 -1.93 -12.80
CA ASP A 133 4.99 -0.81 -13.42
C ASP A 133 5.31 0.54 -12.74
N HIS A 134 5.78 0.52 -11.48
CA HIS A 134 6.21 1.70 -10.73
C HIS A 134 7.73 1.88 -10.64
N LEU A 135 8.53 1.07 -11.34
CA LEU A 135 9.99 1.07 -11.20
C LEU A 135 10.64 2.39 -11.61
N GLY A 136 10.18 3.00 -12.71
CA GLY A 136 10.71 4.30 -13.17
C GLY A 136 10.55 5.39 -12.10
N TYR A 137 9.36 5.47 -11.50
CA TYR A 137 9.05 6.41 -10.44
C TYR A 137 9.90 6.18 -9.17
N LEU A 138 10.15 4.92 -8.80
CA LEU A 138 11.04 4.61 -7.68
C LEU A 138 12.48 5.02 -7.96
N LEU A 139 12.97 4.78 -9.18
CA LEU A 139 14.35 5.11 -9.54
C LEU A 139 14.60 6.63 -9.53
N GLU A 140 13.64 7.43 -10.00
CA GLU A 140 13.71 8.89 -9.95
C GLU A 140 13.81 9.44 -8.52
N ASN A 141 13.24 8.74 -7.54
CA ASN A 141 13.29 9.13 -6.13
C ASN A 141 14.40 8.41 -5.34
N SER A 142 15.13 7.47 -5.96
CA SER A 142 16.18 6.67 -5.32
C SER A 142 17.55 7.34 -5.28
N SER A 143 17.77 8.39 -6.08
CA SER A 143 19.04 9.14 -6.12
C SER A 143 19.28 10.01 -4.88
N VAL A 144 18.31 10.07 -3.96
CA VAL A 144 18.39 10.84 -2.72
C VAL A 144 18.82 9.88 -1.60
N GLY A 145 20.14 9.73 -1.40
CA GLY A 145 20.68 9.16 -0.16
C GLY A 145 21.51 7.88 -0.24
N LEU A 146 22.38 7.75 -1.24
CA LEU A 146 23.59 6.91 -1.14
C LEU A 146 24.79 7.79 -0.83
#